data_AF-A0A821A0B9-F1
#
_entry.id   AF-A0A821A0B9-F1
#
_cell.length_a   1.000
_cell.length_b   1.000
_cell.length_c   1.000
_cell.angle_alpha   90.00
_cell.angle_beta   90.00
_cell.angle_gamma   90.00
#
_symmetry.space_group_name_H-M   'P 1'
#
loop_
_entity.id
_entity.type
_entity.pdbx_description
1 polymer ?
#
loop_
_entity_poly.entity_id
_entity_poly.type
_entity_poly.pdbx_seq_one_letter_code
_entity_poly.pdbx_strand_id
1 'polypeptide(L)'
;LHRPRLAQAPRQQQQQRRRQQLLRQQLLRQQPRRRQQQPQQHQLRPQQQRRQLQQQQLRRRRQASQRQPLQLNFLVEDSDTTGLIPATSTTTAAFIDQAFWPLDNNALELYNGLNGVLSGTPSYTTSFLGYGAAISLSQASSQYVYISPTVIPLDSRSFTIEAWIYPTGFTA
;
A
#
# COMPACT_ATOMS: atom_id res chain seq x y z
N LEU A 1 -100.02 42.39 0.15
CA LEU A 1 -99.46 41.91 1.45
C LEU A 1 -98.29 40.97 1.16
N HIS A 2 -97.06 41.49 1.16
CA HIS A 2 -95.83 40.72 0.93
C HIS A 2 -95.07 40.59 2.25
N ARG A 3 -94.78 39.35 2.68
CA ARG A 3 -93.87 39.05 3.79
C ARG A 3 -92.49 38.66 3.24
N PRO A 4 -91.38 39.16 3.80
CA PRO A 4 -90.05 38.78 3.36
C PRO A 4 -89.61 37.43 3.96
N ARG A 5 -88.83 36.69 3.17
CA ARG A 5 -88.26 35.37 3.47
C ARG A 5 -86.96 35.56 4.29
N LEU A 6 -86.92 35.02 5.50
CA LEU A 6 -85.73 35.00 6.36
C LEU A 6 -84.65 34.08 5.79
N ALA A 7 -83.48 34.64 5.48
CA ALA A 7 -82.30 33.92 5.03
C ALA A 7 -81.56 33.28 6.22
N GLN A 8 -81.74 31.99 6.45
CA GLN A 8 -80.88 31.17 7.31
C GLN A 8 -79.85 30.42 6.45
N ALA A 9 -78.59 30.87 6.42
CA ALA A 9 -77.53 30.12 5.74
C ALA A 9 -76.06 30.25 6.22
N PRO A 10 -75.65 31.01 7.27
CA PRO A 10 -74.20 31.10 7.57
C PRO A 10 -73.63 29.99 8.48
N ARG A 11 -74.47 29.27 9.24
CA ARG A 11 -73.96 28.36 10.31
C ARG A 11 -73.37 27.04 9.79
N GLN A 12 -73.93 26.49 8.71
CA GLN A 12 -73.44 25.21 8.16
C GLN A 12 -72.06 25.35 7.51
N GLN A 13 -71.83 26.47 6.80
CA GLN A 13 -70.56 26.70 6.12
C GLN A 13 -69.40 26.89 7.12
N GLN A 14 -69.68 27.51 8.27
CA GLN A 14 -68.69 27.69 9.33
C GLN A 14 -68.31 26.37 10.02
N GLN A 15 -69.29 25.48 10.23
CA GLN A 15 -69.01 24.14 10.76
C GLN A 15 -68.15 23.30 9.81
N GLN A 16 -68.42 23.35 8.49
CA GLN A 16 -67.62 22.63 7.51
C GLN A 16 -66.16 23.11 7.49
N ARG A 17 -65.92 24.43 7.59
CA ARG A 17 -64.55 24.99 7.65
C ARG A 17 -63.80 24.53 8.90
N ARG A 18 -64.45 24.52 10.07
CA ARG A 18 -63.84 24.01 11.31
C ARG A 18 -63.47 22.53 11.20
N ARG A 19 -64.34 21.71 10.61
CA ARG A 19 -64.10 20.28 10.44
C ARG A 19 -62.90 20.01 9.52
N GLN A 20 -62.78 20.75 8.41
CA GLN A 20 -61.62 20.62 7.51
C GLN A 20 -60.31 21.05 8.17
N GLN A 21 -60.31 22.11 8.98
CA GLN A 21 -59.12 22.55 9.71
C GLN A 21 -58.63 21.52 10.75
N LEU A 22 -59.56 20.86 11.44
CA LEU A 22 -59.23 19.81 12.41
C LEU A 22 -58.62 18.58 11.74
N LEU A 23 -59.20 18.13 10.61
CA LEU A 23 -58.65 17.03 9.82
C LEU A 23 -57.23 17.33 9.34
N ARG A 24 -56.97 18.55 8.87
CA ARG A 24 -55.63 18.97 8.43
C ARG A 24 -54.62 18.98 9.58
N GLN A 25 -55.01 19.44 10.76
CA GLN A 25 -54.14 19.39 11.95
C GLN A 25 -53.86 17.96 12.42
N GLN A 26 -54.85 17.06 12.37
CA GLN A 26 -54.64 15.66 12.72
C GLN A 26 -53.70 14.97 11.73
N LEU A 27 -53.81 15.26 10.43
CA LEU A 27 -52.91 14.71 9.41
C LEU A 27 -51.45 15.16 9.63
N LEU A 28 -51.25 16.42 10.03
CA LEU A 28 -49.92 16.95 10.33
C LEU A 28 -49.30 16.31 11.59
N ARG A 29 -50.11 15.94 12.58
CA ARG A 29 -49.64 15.22 13.78
C ARG A 29 -49.29 13.76 13.52
N GLN A 30 -49.93 13.13 12.52
CA GLN A 30 -49.64 11.75 12.14
C GLN A 30 -48.48 11.62 11.15
N GLN A 31 -47.85 12.72 10.69
CA GLN A 31 -46.61 12.59 9.95
C GLN A 31 -45.52 12.05 10.87
N PRO A 32 -44.98 10.84 10.60
CA PRO A 32 -43.92 10.29 11.42
C PRO A 32 -42.73 11.26 11.34
N ARG A 33 -42.19 11.66 12.49
CA ARG A 33 -40.97 12.47 12.63
C ARG A 33 -39.77 11.72 12.04
N ARG A 34 -39.68 11.64 10.70
CA ARG A 34 -38.61 10.92 9.98
C ARG A 34 -37.40 11.78 9.65
N ARG A 35 -37.25 12.97 10.26
CA ARG A 35 -36.20 13.94 9.85
C ARG A 35 -35.17 14.35 10.90
N GLN A 36 -35.03 13.66 12.02
CA GLN A 36 -33.96 14.01 12.99
C GLN A 36 -33.23 12.81 13.62
N GLN A 37 -33.07 11.70 12.90
CA GLN A 37 -32.10 10.67 13.28
C GLN A 37 -31.37 10.14 12.05
N GLN A 38 -30.51 10.95 11.44
CA GLN A 38 -29.41 10.47 10.60
C GLN A 38 -28.42 11.63 10.40
N PRO A 39 -27.30 11.61 11.15
CA PRO A 39 -26.03 11.53 10.44
C PRO A 39 -24.94 10.68 11.11
N GLN A 40 -25.25 9.74 12.02
CA GLN A 40 -24.17 8.96 12.67
C GLN A 40 -23.76 7.67 11.93
N GLN A 41 -24.59 7.11 11.05
CA GLN A 41 -24.20 5.86 10.34
C GLN A 41 -23.25 6.07 9.15
N HIS A 42 -23.16 7.27 8.58
CA HIS A 42 -22.22 7.56 7.48
C HIS A 42 -20.77 7.74 7.94
N GLN A 43 -20.52 8.01 9.23
CA GLN A 43 -19.15 8.14 9.78
C GLN A 43 -18.55 6.81 10.27
N LEU A 44 -19.36 5.78 10.52
CA LEU A 44 -18.87 4.48 11.01
C LEU A 44 -18.21 3.64 9.90
N ARG A 45 -18.64 3.79 8.64
CA ARG A 45 -18.08 3.04 7.51
C ARG A 45 -16.59 3.31 7.25
N PRO A 46 -16.13 4.57 7.18
CA PRO A 46 -14.70 4.87 7.00
C PRO A 46 -13.83 4.33 8.15
N GLN A 47 -14.35 4.37 9.39
CA GLN A 47 -13.59 3.95 10.56
C GLN A 47 -13.41 2.42 10.61
N GLN A 48 -14.44 1.65 10.25
CA GLN A 48 -14.34 0.19 10.14
C GLN A 48 -13.35 -0.21 9.04
N GLN A 49 -13.38 0.49 7.91
CA GLN A 49 -12.48 0.22 6.78
C GLN A 49 -11.01 0.44 7.16
N ARG A 50 -10.71 1.50 7.91
CA ARG A 50 -9.36 1.76 8.46
C ARG A 50 -8.89 0.64 9.39
N ARG A 51 -9.75 0.14 10.29
CA ARG A 51 -9.38 -0.97 11.19
C ARG A 51 -9.07 -2.26 10.42
N GLN A 52 -9.83 -2.56 9.37
CA GLN A 52 -9.58 -3.74 8.53
C GLN A 52 -8.23 -3.65 7.80
N LEU A 53 -7.93 -2.50 7.18
CA LEU A 53 -6.65 -2.25 6.53
C LEU A 53 -5.48 -2.39 7.52
N GLN A 54 -5.62 -1.84 8.72
CA GLN A 54 -4.58 -1.93 9.75
C GLN A 54 -4.32 -3.38 10.17
N GLN A 55 -5.37 -4.18 10.40
CA GLN A 55 -5.21 -5.61 10.71
C GLN A 55 -4.55 -6.40 9.57
N GLN A 56 -4.88 -6.08 8.32
CA GLN A 56 -4.28 -6.73 7.15
C GLN A 56 -2.78 -6.42 7.05
N GLN A 57 -2.37 -5.18 7.32
CA GLN A 57 -0.95 -4.78 7.38
C GLN A 57 -0.20 -5.51 8.50
N LEU A 58 -0.78 -5.62 9.70
CA LEU A 58 -0.21 -6.37 10.82
C LEU A 58 0.00 -7.85 10.49
N ARG A 59 -0.97 -8.48 9.81
CA ARG A 59 -0.83 -9.87 9.33
C ARG A 59 0.30 -10.02 8.34
N ARG A 60 0.42 -9.11 7.37
CA ARG A 60 1.53 -9.11 6.40
C ARG A 60 2.89 -8.95 7.08
N ARG A 61 3.02 -8.04 8.06
CA ARG A 61 4.26 -7.87 8.82
C ARG A 61 4.64 -9.12 9.60
N ARG A 62 3.67 -9.78 10.25
CA ARG A 62 3.91 -11.05 10.96
C ARG A 62 4.34 -12.17 10.02
N GLN A 63 3.75 -12.28 8.84
CA GLN A 63 4.14 -13.26 7.83
C GLN A 63 5.54 -12.95 7.26
N ALA A 64 5.88 -11.68 7.05
CA ALA A 64 7.21 -11.27 6.61
C ALA A 64 8.29 -11.61 7.66
N SER A 65 7.98 -11.44 8.95
CA SER A 65 8.89 -11.83 10.06
C SER A 65 8.98 -13.35 10.30
N GLN A 66 8.15 -14.17 9.64
CA GLN A 66 8.13 -15.63 9.84
C GLN A 66 8.73 -16.42 8.66
N ARG A 67 9.44 -15.73 7.75
CA ARG A 67 10.21 -16.42 6.72
C ARG A 67 11.39 -17.13 7.37
N GLN A 68 11.39 -18.46 7.28
CA GLN A 68 12.50 -19.27 7.75
C GLN A 68 13.80 -18.88 7.04
N PRO A 69 14.96 -19.00 7.70
CA PRO A 69 16.25 -18.80 7.06
C PRO A 69 16.36 -19.76 5.86
N LEU A 70 16.59 -19.22 4.67
CA LEU A 70 16.92 -20.04 3.50
C LEU A 70 18.26 -20.72 3.78
N GLN A 71 18.26 -22.06 3.86
CA GLN A 71 19.50 -22.82 3.90
C GLN A 71 20.06 -22.90 2.48
N LEU A 72 21.19 -22.22 2.26
CA LEU A 72 21.92 -22.28 1.00
C LEU A 72 23.11 -23.22 1.20
N ASN A 73 23.13 -24.34 0.48
CA ASN A 73 24.26 -25.26 0.48
C ASN A 73 25.27 -24.80 -0.56
N PHE A 74 26.48 -24.43 -0.14
CA PHE A 74 27.62 -24.19 -1.02
C PHE A 74 28.71 -25.23 -0.76
N LEU A 75 29.34 -25.71 -1.83
CA LEU A 75 30.54 -26.54 -1.75
C LEU A 75 31.74 -25.60 -1.67
N VAL A 76 32.57 -25.75 -0.63
CA VAL A 76 33.82 -25.00 -0.47
C VAL A 76 34.96 -25.97 -0.78
N GLU A 77 35.84 -25.60 -1.72
CA GLU A 77 37.13 -26.28 -1.88
C GLU A 77 38.10 -25.74 -0.83
N ASP A 78 38.55 -26.60 0.06
CA ASP A 78 39.61 -26.31 1.02
C ASP A 78 40.96 -26.74 0.42
N SER A 79 41.95 -25.85 0.42
CA SER A 79 43.23 -26.08 -0.26
C SER A 79 44.14 -27.11 0.43
N ASP A 80 43.80 -27.54 1.66
CA ASP A 80 44.64 -28.44 2.45
C ASP A 80 44.05 -29.85 2.67
N THR A 81 42.90 -30.18 2.09
CA THR A 81 42.35 -31.55 2.15
C THR A 81 41.80 -32.02 0.81
N THR A 82 42.26 -33.19 0.34
CA THR A 82 41.83 -33.87 -0.89
C THR A 82 40.43 -34.49 -0.77
N GLY A 83 39.46 -33.75 -0.20
CA GLY A 83 38.09 -34.22 -0.04
C GLY A 83 37.11 -33.06 0.11
N LEU A 84 36.06 -33.07 -0.71
CA LEU A 84 34.90 -32.19 -0.57
C LEU A 84 34.20 -32.48 0.76
N ILE A 85 34.50 -31.70 1.79
CA ILE A 85 33.76 -31.75 3.05
C ILE A 85 32.52 -30.84 2.93
N PRO A 86 31.30 -31.35 3.16
CA PRO A 86 30.10 -30.51 3.21
C PRO A 86 30.17 -29.60 4.44
N ALA A 87 30.66 -28.38 4.26
CA ALA A 87 30.68 -27.37 5.31
C ALA A 87 29.25 -26.86 5.54
N THR A 88 28.63 -27.29 6.63
CA THR A 88 27.34 -26.75 7.08
C THR A 88 27.59 -25.42 7.77
N SER A 89 27.73 -24.35 6.99
CA SER A 89 27.72 -22.99 7.55
C SER A 89 26.30 -22.66 7.97
N THR A 90 26.00 -22.85 9.25
CA THR A 90 24.76 -22.34 9.84
C THR A 90 24.92 -20.84 10.01
N THR A 91 24.77 -20.08 8.93
CA THR A 91 24.46 -18.66 9.08
C THR A 91 23.03 -18.63 9.61
N THR A 92 22.89 -18.47 10.93
CA THR A 92 21.61 -18.07 11.51
C THR A 92 21.25 -16.74 10.84
N ALA A 93 20.43 -16.79 9.79
CA ALA A 93 19.96 -15.61 9.07
C ALA A 93 18.95 -14.91 9.98
N ALA A 94 19.46 -14.26 11.02
CA ALA A 94 18.70 -13.32 11.81
C ALA A 94 18.79 -11.93 11.19
N PHE A 95 19.88 -11.58 10.48
CA PHE A 95 20.06 -10.24 9.88
C PHE A 95 21.05 -10.25 8.70
N ILE A 96 20.79 -11.03 7.65
CA ILE A 96 21.44 -10.69 6.38
C ILE A 96 20.74 -9.41 5.93
N ASP A 97 21.43 -8.27 5.95
CA ASP A 97 21.00 -7.06 5.26
C ASP A 97 21.07 -7.36 3.75
N GLN A 98 20.15 -8.19 3.26
CA GLN A 98 20.06 -8.59 1.87
C GLN A 98 19.43 -7.43 1.11
N ALA A 99 20.25 -6.73 0.33
CA ALA A 99 19.80 -5.69 -0.56
C ALA A 99 19.80 -6.23 -2.00
N PHE A 100 18.70 -6.01 -2.73
CA PHE A 100 18.61 -6.38 -4.14
C PHE A 100 18.03 -5.23 -4.97
N TRP A 101 18.82 -4.76 -5.92
CA TRP A 101 18.41 -3.76 -6.89
C TRP A 101 18.10 -4.46 -8.23
N PRO A 102 16.81 -4.65 -8.58
CA PRO A 102 16.43 -5.25 -9.87
C PRO A 102 16.65 -4.30 -11.06
N LEU A 103 17.00 -3.04 -10.78
CA LEU A 103 17.31 -1.99 -11.75
C LEU A 103 16.22 -1.81 -12.83
N ASP A 104 14.95 -2.01 -12.45
CA ASP A 104 13.79 -1.92 -13.34
C ASP A 104 13.42 -0.47 -13.65
N ASN A 105 14.25 0.19 -14.46
CA ASN A 105 14.16 1.61 -14.82
C ASN A 105 14.27 2.59 -13.63
N ASN A 106 14.81 2.14 -12.50
CA ASN A 106 15.03 2.94 -11.30
C ASN A 106 16.17 2.36 -10.45
N ALA A 107 16.52 3.04 -9.35
CA ALA A 107 17.51 2.57 -8.37
C ALA A 107 16.85 2.17 -7.03
N LEU A 108 15.59 1.73 -7.07
CA LEU A 108 14.89 1.26 -5.87
C LEU A 108 15.35 -0.15 -5.52
N GLU A 109 15.46 -0.39 -4.22
CA GLU A 109 15.81 -1.68 -3.65
C GLU A 109 14.52 -2.43 -3.28
N LEU A 110 14.50 -3.75 -3.43
CA LEU A 110 13.27 -4.55 -3.35
C LEU A 110 12.82 -4.91 -1.91
N TYR A 111 13.74 -5.12 -0.99
CA TYR A 111 13.45 -5.81 0.28
C TYR A 111 13.41 -4.88 1.50
N ASN A 112 14.38 -3.98 1.63
CA ASN A 112 14.72 -3.24 2.84
C ASN A 112 14.63 -1.71 2.65
N GLY A 113 14.32 -1.24 1.44
CA GLY A 113 14.14 0.19 1.15
C GLY A 113 15.47 0.95 1.10
N LEU A 114 16.56 0.24 0.84
CA LEU A 114 17.94 0.77 0.74
C LEU A 114 18.16 1.39 -0.64
N ASN A 115 17.30 2.35 -1.00
CA ASN A 115 17.26 2.92 -2.34
C ASN A 115 18.57 3.65 -2.68
N GLY A 116 19.03 3.45 -3.92
CA GLY A 116 20.10 4.22 -4.50
C GLY A 116 19.61 5.52 -5.16
N VAL A 117 20.57 6.33 -5.59
CA VAL A 117 20.35 7.54 -6.39
C VAL A 117 21.07 7.37 -7.72
N LEU A 118 20.37 7.60 -8.84
CA LEU A 118 20.96 7.55 -10.18
C LEU A 118 21.70 8.85 -10.49
N SER A 119 22.90 8.73 -11.04
CA SER A 119 23.68 9.83 -11.62
C SER A 119 23.90 9.62 -13.11
N GLY A 120 23.96 10.72 -13.87
CA GLY A 120 24.43 10.72 -15.27
C GLY A 120 23.48 10.15 -16.32
N THR A 121 22.18 10.01 -16.00
CA THR A 121 21.13 9.52 -16.92
C THR A 121 21.54 8.23 -17.67
N PRO A 122 21.76 7.11 -16.94
CA PRO A 122 22.08 5.84 -17.55
C PRO A 122 20.88 5.29 -18.34
N SER A 123 21.17 4.44 -19.31
CA SER A 123 20.13 3.75 -20.11
C SER A 123 19.77 2.41 -19.47
N TYR A 124 18.59 1.89 -19.81
CA TYR A 124 18.14 0.57 -19.37
C TYR A 124 17.95 -0.36 -20.56
N THR A 125 18.26 -1.64 -20.36
CA THR A 125 18.15 -2.69 -21.38
C THR A 125 17.61 -3.98 -20.77
N THR A 126 17.36 -4.98 -21.60
CA THR A 126 16.88 -6.29 -21.17
C THR A 126 17.89 -6.93 -20.20
N SER A 127 17.38 -7.37 -19.04
CA SER A 127 18.16 -8.10 -18.04
C SER A 127 18.50 -9.52 -18.48
N PHE A 128 19.67 -10.03 -18.07
CA PHE A 128 20.04 -11.43 -18.23
C PHE A 128 19.12 -12.39 -17.45
N LEU A 129 18.57 -11.94 -16.32
CA LEU A 129 17.73 -12.77 -15.44
C LEU A 129 16.33 -13.03 -16.01
N GLY A 130 15.97 -12.43 -17.15
CA GLY A 130 14.63 -12.54 -17.74
C GLY A 130 13.53 -11.76 -17.00
N TYR A 131 13.87 -11.08 -15.90
CA TYR A 131 13.03 -10.13 -15.18
C TYR A 131 13.85 -8.93 -14.72
N GLY A 132 13.18 -7.79 -14.51
CA GLY A 132 13.82 -6.50 -14.28
C GLY A 132 14.50 -5.94 -15.53
N ALA A 133 15.35 -4.93 -15.35
CA ALA A 133 16.17 -4.38 -16.42
C ALA A 133 17.63 -4.37 -16.00
N ALA A 134 18.53 -4.45 -16.98
CA ALA A 134 19.95 -4.18 -16.77
C ALA A 134 20.21 -2.69 -16.96
N ILE A 135 21.08 -2.13 -16.14
CA ILE A 135 21.61 -0.78 -16.34
C ILE A 135 22.76 -0.82 -17.35
N SER A 136 22.72 0.09 -18.32
CA SER A 136 23.79 0.30 -19.28
C SER A 136 24.51 1.61 -18.94
N LEU A 137 25.79 1.49 -18.61
CA LEU A 137 26.69 2.61 -18.30
C LEU A 137 27.63 2.80 -19.48
N SER A 138 27.41 3.82 -20.30
CA SER A 138 28.30 4.20 -21.41
C SER A 138 29.45 5.10 -20.95
N GLN A 139 29.30 5.75 -19.79
CA GLN A 139 30.29 6.65 -19.21
C GLN A 139 30.41 6.41 -17.70
N ALA A 140 31.23 5.43 -17.31
CA ALA A 140 31.36 5.05 -15.89
C ALA A 140 31.82 6.19 -14.95
N SER A 141 32.49 7.22 -15.47
CA SER A 141 32.93 8.38 -14.67
C SER A 141 31.80 9.35 -14.29
N SER A 142 30.68 9.32 -15.00
CA SER A 142 29.53 10.21 -14.76
C SER A 142 28.23 9.45 -14.45
N GLN A 143 28.16 8.17 -14.84
CA GLN A 143 27.00 7.30 -14.72
C GLN A 143 27.21 6.23 -13.67
N TYR A 144 26.39 6.27 -12.62
CA TYR A 144 26.47 5.31 -11.52
C TYR A 144 25.17 5.29 -10.72
N VAL A 145 24.98 4.21 -9.95
CA VAL A 145 24.02 4.15 -8.85
C VAL A 145 24.79 4.41 -7.57
N TYR A 146 24.45 5.48 -6.87
CA TYR A 146 25.03 5.79 -5.57
C TYR A 146 24.18 5.19 -4.45
N ILE A 147 24.79 4.36 -3.62
CA ILE A 147 24.19 3.81 -2.41
C ILE A 147 24.94 4.43 -1.23
N SER A 148 24.22 5.10 -0.33
CA SER A 148 24.85 5.79 0.79
C SER A 148 25.44 4.77 1.79
N PRO A 149 26.69 4.97 2.25
CA PRO A 149 27.29 4.12 3.29
C PRO A 149 26.55 4.25 4.64
N THR A 150 25.77 5.30 4.86
CA THR A 150 24.91 5.43 6.04
C THR A 150 23.71 4.49 6.01
N VAL A 151 23.33 4.03 4.81
CA VAL A 151 22.19 3.15 4.58
C VAL A 151 22.64 1.68 4.65
N ILE A 152 23.88 1.39 4.25
CA ILE A 152 24.50 0.07 4.39
C ILE A 152 25.88 0.24 5.05
N PRO A 153 26.00 0.01 6.37
CA PRO A 153 27.27 0.12 7.08
C PRO A 153 28.18 -1.06 6.72
N LEU A 154 29.10 -0.82 5.78
CA LEU A 154 30.08 -1.81 5.31
C LEU A 154 31.43 -1.73 6.04
N ASP A 155 31.63 -0.71 6.88
CA ASP A 155 32.90 -0.33 7.51
C ASP A 155 33.43 -1.32 8.56
N SER A 156 32.60 -2.25 9.03
CA SER A 156 33.00 -3.23 10.05
C SER A 156 32.38 -4.61 9.85
N ARG A 157 32.04 -4.98 8.62
CA ARG A 157 31.33 -6.23 8.31
C ARG A 157 31.92 -6.90 7.08
N SER A 158 32.02 -8.23 7.12
CA SER A 158 32.21 -9.01 5.91
C SER A 158 30.91 -9.03 5.11
N PHE A 159 31.02 -8.86 3.80
CA PHE A 159 29.88 -8.87 2.90
C PHE A 159 30.25 -9.60 1.60
N THR A 160 29.21 -10.02 0.88
CA THR A 160 29.33 -10.58 -0.47
C THR A 160 28.57 -9.67 -1.43
N ILE A 161 29.15 -9.43 -2.61
CA ILE A 161 28.48 -8.77 -3.73
C ILE A 161 28.30 -9.80 -4.83
N GLU A 162 27.08 -9.91 -5.34
CA GLU A 162 26.77 -10.70 -6.53
C GLU A 162 26.21 -9.77 -7.61
N ALA A 163 26.77 -9.87 -8.83
CA ALA A 163 26.33 -9.07 -9.97
C ALA A 163 26.59 -9.80 -11.29
N TRP A 164 25.70 -9.57 -12.27
CA TRP A 164 25.89 -9.98 -13.66
C TRP A 164 26.40 -8.77 -14.45
N ILE A 165 27.58 -8.91 -15.05
CA ILE A 165 28.25 -7.81 -15.76
C ILE A 165 28.53 -8.25 -17.20
N TYR A 166 28.12 -7.43 -18.17
CA TYR A 166 28.46 -7.58 -19.58
C TYR A 166 29.35 -6.42 -20.04
N PRO A 167 30.68 -6.61 -20.08
CA PRO A 167 31.61 -5.55 -20.46
C PRO A 167 31.59 -5.32 -21.98
N THR A 168 31.48 -4.06 -22.40
CA THR A 168 31.44 -3.68 -23.84
C THR A 168 32.66 -2.89 -24.31
N GLY A 169 33.51 -2.43 -23.39
CA GLY A 169 34.64 -1.53 -23.67
C GLY A 169 36.02 -2.19 -23.70
N PHE A 170 36.11 -3.52 -23.85
CA PHE A 170 37.42 -4.18 -23.96
C PHE A 170 37.98 -4.00 -25.37
N THR A 171 38.96 -3.12 -25.52
CA THR A 171 39.91 -3.17 -26.63
C THR A 171 41.09 -4.05 -26.21
N ALA A 172 41.30 -5.14 -26.96
CA ALA A 172 42.45 -6.04 -26.80
C ALA A 172 43.77 -5.34 -27.17
#